data_AF-A0A180FW46-F1
#
_entry.id   AF-A0A180FW46-F1
#
_cell.length_a   1.000
_cell.length_b   1.000
_cell.length_c   1.000
_cell.angle_alpha   90.00
_cell.angle_beta   90.00
_cell.angle_gamma   90.00
#
_symmetry.space_group_name_H-M   'P 1'
#
loop_
_entity.id
_entity.type
_entity.pdbx_description
1 polymer ?
#
loop_
_entity_poly.entity_id
_entity_poly.type
_entity_poly.pdbx_seq_one_letter_code
_entity_poly.pdbx_strand_id
1 'polypeptide(L)'
;LTPSLYEEMKQLGDAGLKPAAILEAMKKTHPDEQILATISTIYTARRRAQLESLQGLSPVSHLNKTLLNTDFTTATKVNNEGTLQALFFCHA
;
A
#
# COMPACT_ATOMS: atom_id res chain seq x y z
N LEU A 1 14.61 8.81 -2.12
CA LEU A 1 14.06 8.89 -3.49
C LEU A 1 13.67 10.34 -3.73
N THR A 2 13.97 10.88 -4.91
CA THR A 2 13.37 12.15 -5.35
C THR A 2 11.85 11.97 -5.49
N PRO A 3 11.05 13.05 -5.51
CA PRO A 3 9.60 12.94 -5.67
C PRO A 3 9.17 12.18 -6.94
N SER A 4 9.86 12.40 -8.06
CA SER A 4 9.61 11.69 -9.33
C SER A 4 9.86 10.18 -9.20
N LEU A 5 11.03 9.80 -8.66
CA LEU A 5 11.40 8.40 -8.42
C LEU A 5 10.48 7.72 -7.40
N TYR A 6 9.92 8.48 -6.44
CA TYR A 6 8.94 7.95 -5.50
C TYR A 6 7.62 7.59 -6.17
N GLU A 7 7.12 8.44 -7.07
CA GLU A 7 5.89 8.14 -7.81
C GLU A 7 6.06 7.00 -8.82
N GLU A 8 7.19 6.90 -9.49
CA GLU A 8 7.49 5.73 -10.34
C GLU A 8 7.57 4.44 -9.52
N MET A 9 8.24 4.48 -8.36
CA MET A 9 8.30 3.34 -7.42
C MET A 9 6.89 2.90 -7.00
N LYS A 10 5.96 3.85 -6.76
CA LYS A 10 4.55 3.55 -6.46
C LYS A 10 3.88 2.83 -7.61
N GLN A 11 3.98 3.36 -8.83
CA GLN A 11 3.37 2.77 -10.02
C GLN A 11 3.88 1.34 -10.27
N LEU A 12 5.18 1.10 -10.13
CA LEU A 12 5.77 -0.24 -10.27
C LEU A 12 5.32 -1.18 -9.13
N GLY A 13 5.15 -0.65 -7.92
CA GLY A 13 4.58 -1.37 -6.78
C GLY A 13 3.14 -1.79 -7.00
N ASP A 14 2.30 -0.89 -7.54
CA ASP A 14 0.89 -1.12 -7.87
C ASP A 14 0.74 -2.12 -9.02
N ALA A 15 1.70 -2.15 -9.95
CA ALA A 15 1.83 -3.18 -10.98
C ALA A 15 2.28 -4.56 -10.44
N GLY A 16 2.51 -4.69 -9.13
CA GLY A 16 2.81 -5.95 -8.46
C GLY A 16 4.30 -6.33 -8.43
N LEU A 17 5.21 -5.44 -8.81
CA LEU A 17 6.64 -5.76 -8.79
C LEU A 17 7.17 -5.91 -7.37
N LYS A 18 8.16 -6.79 -7.21
CA LYS A 18 8.90 -6.97 -5.95
C LYS A 18 9.95 -5.86 -5.79
N PRO A 19 10.31 -5.47 -4.56
CA PRO A 19 11.25 -4.36 -4.31
C PRO A 19 12.58 -4.43 -5.08
N ALA A 20 13.16 -5.62 -5.27
CA ALA A 20 14.37 -5.77 -6.06
C ALA A 20 14.14 -5.46 -7.55
N ALA A 21 13.04 -5.96 -8.13
CA ALA A 21 12.68 -5.68 -9.52
C ALA A 21 12.34 -4.20 -9.75
N ILE A 22 11.72 -3.54 -8.76
CA ILE A 22 11.47 -2.10 -8.79
C ILE A 22 12.80 -1.34 -8.84
N LEU A 23 13.75 -1.68 -7.97
CA LEU A 23 15.05 -1.01 -7.94
C LEU A 23 15.81 -1.15 -9.26
N GLU A 24 15.83 -2.36 -9.83
CA GLU A 24 16.48 -2.61 -11.12
C GLU A 24 15.78 -1.90 -12.27
N ALA A 25 14.44 -1.86 -12.28
CA ALA A 25 13.67 -1.09 -13.25
C ALA A 25 14.05 0.39 -13.18
N MET A 26 13.99 1.01 -12.00
CA MET A 26 14.30 2.44 -11.84
C MET A 26 15.72 2.79 -12.26
N LYS A 27 16.72 1.97 -11.90
CA LYS A 27 18.12 2.14 -12.35
C LYS A 27 18.27 2.07 -13.86
N LYS A 28 17.46 1.22 -14.51
CA LYS A 28 17.47 1.06 -15.97
C LYS A 28 16.74 2.22 -16.67
N THR A 29 15.65 2.73 -16.10
CA THR A 29 14.90 3.85 -16.68
C THR A 29 15.65 5.19 -16.55
N HIS A 30 16.47 5.34 -15.51
CA HIS A 30 17.23 6.58 -15.24
C HIS A 30 18.74 6.31 -15.14
N PRO A 31 19.41 5.94 -16.25
CA PRO A 31 20.83 5.62 -16.23
C PRO A 31 21.72 6.84 -15.91
N ASP A 32 21.22 8.05 -16.20
CA ASP A 32 21.93 9.31 -15.96
C ASP A 32 21.69 9.88 -14.55
N GLU A 33 20.66 9.39 -13.84
CA GLU A 33 20.46 9.71 -12.43
C GLU A 33 21.24 8.71 -11.57
N GLN A 34 22.14 9.21 -10.72
CA GLN A 34 22.81 8.36 -9.75
C GLN A 34 21.80 7.95 -8.66
N ILE A 35 21.06 6.86 -8.92
CA ILE A 35 20.11 6.30 -7.96
C ILE A 35 20.90 5.63 -6.84
N LEU A 36 21.14 6.38 -5.76
CA LEU A 36 21.75 5.90 -4.50
C LEU A 36 20.81 5.02 -3.67
N ALA A 37 19.62 4.69 -4.20
CA ALA A 37 18.65 3.88 -3.48
C ALA A 37 19.11 2.43 -3.36
N THR A 38 18.90 1.87 -2.18
CA THR A 38 19.08 0.44 -1.90
C THR A 38 17.73 -0.28 -1.89
N ILE A 39 17.74 -1.61 -1.87
CA ILE A 39 16.52 -2.41 -1.71
C ILE A 39 15.75 -2.01 -0.43
N SER A 40 16.46 -1.70 0.66
CA SER A 40 15.83 -1.23 1.91
C SER A 40 15.17 0.14 1.75
N THR A 41 15.73 1.03 0.92
CA THR A 41 15.10 2.31 0.57
C THR A 41 13.76 2.08 -0.13
N ILE A 42 13.71 1.13 -1.07
CA ILE A 42 12.47 0.75 -1.77
C ILE A 42 11.46 0.15 -0.80
N TYR A 43 11.88 -0.74 0.10
CA TYR A 43 10.98 -1.30 1.12
C TYR A 43 10.33 -0.23 2.00
N THR A 44 11.13 0.69 2.53
CA THR A 44 10.63 1.77 3.39
C THR A 44 9.70 2.70 2.63
N ALA A 45 10.07 3.06 1.39
CA ALA A 45 9.25 3.92 0.55
C ALA A 45 7.91 3.26 0.17
N ARG A 46 7.92 1.96 -0.16
CA ARG A 46 6.70 1.20 -0.44
C ARG A 46 5.80 1.09 0.78
N ARG A 47 6.37 0.82 1.96
CA ARG A 47 5.60 0.79 3.21
C ARG A 47 4.92 2.14 3.48
N ARG A 48 5.64 3.24 3.23
CA ARG A 48 5.07 4.59 3.34
C ARG A 48 3.93 4.80 2.35
N ALA A 49 4.11 4.46 1.08
CA ALA A 49 3.06 4.56 0.07
C ALA A 49 1.80 3.74 0.44
N GLN A 50 1.98 2.55 1.01
CA GLN A 50 0.87 1.74 1.51
C GLN A 50 0.13 2.44 2.66
N LEU A 51 0.84 3.02 3.62
CA LEU A 51 0.21 3.76 4.72
C LEU A 51 -0.53 5.01 4.24
N GLU A 52 0.03 5.71 3.25
CA GLU A 52 -0.60 6.85 2.57
C GLU A 52 -1.91 6.42 1.89
N SER A 53 -1.89 5.29 1.15
CA SER A 53 -3.09 4.71 0.54
C SER A 53 -4.15 4.32 1.56
N LEU A 54 -3.73 3.87 2.75
CA LEU A 54 -4.65 3.53 3.83
C LEU A 54 -5.19 4.77 4.56
N GLN A 55 -4.76 5.99 4.22
CA GLN A 55 -5.09 7.24 4.92
C GLN A 55 -4.77 7.16 6.42
N GLY A 56 -3.71 6.44 6.79
CA GLY A 56 -3.34 6.19 8.19
C GLY A 56 -4.22 5.17 8.92
N LEU A 57 -5.19 4.53 8.26
CA LEU A 57 -5.99 3.46 8.84
C LEU A 57 -5.21 2.14 8.85
N SER A 58 -5.59 1.24 9.77
CA SER A 58 -5.14 -0.16 9.67
C SER A 58 -5.71 -0.82 8.40
N PRO A 59 -5.05 -1.83 7.81
CA PRO A 59 -5.57 -2.53 6.65
C PRO A 59 -7.00 -3.05 6.83
N VAL A 60 -7.34 -3.55 8.02
CA VAL A 60 -8.69 -4.05 8.33
C VAL A 60 -9.69 -2.90 8.47
N SER A 61 -9.30 -1.79 9.10
CA SER A 61 -10.14 -0.59 9.19
C SER A 61 -10.42 0.02 7.82
N HIS A 62 -9.40 0.05 6.95
CA HIS A 62 -9.55 0.51 5.56
C HIS A 62 -10.47 -0.43 4.78
N LEU A 63 -10.27 -1.75 4.86
CA LEU A 63 -11.14 -2.74 4.23
C LEU A 63 -12.60 -2.59 4.67
N ASN A 64 -12.85 -2.48 5.99
CA ASN A 64 -14.19 -2.26 6.52
C ASN A 64 -14.82 -0.99 5.94
N LYS A 65 -14.07 0.12 5.90
CA LYS A 65 -14.54 1.39 5.31
C LYS A 65 -14.86 1.26 3.81
N THR A 66 -14.05 0.51 3.07
CA THR A 66 -14.30 0.25 1.65
C THR A 66 -15.55 -0.59 1.44
N LEU A 67 -15.70 -1.70 2.19
CA LEU A 67 -16.85 -2.59 2.05
C LEU A 67 -18.19 -1.92 2.36
N LEU A 68 -18.23 -0.97 3.31
CA LEU A 68 -19.42 -0.16 3.62
C LEU A 68 -19.94 0.65 2.42
N ASN A 69 -19.12 0.86 1.38
CA ASN A 69 -19.48 1.59 0.17
C ASN A 69 -19.67 0.66 -1.05
N THR A 70 -19.82 -0.65 -0.83
CA THR A 70 -20.00 -1.66 -1.89
C THR A 70 -21.33 -2.39 -1.73
N ASP A 71 -21.62 -3.33 -2.63
CA ASP A 71 -22.78 -4.22 -2.62
C ASP A 71 -22.63 -5.42 -1.67
N PHE A 72 -21.49 -5.55 -1.00
CA PHE A 72 -21.28 -6.58 0.01
C PHE A 72 -22.15 -6.33 1.25
N THR A 73 -22.74 -7.41 1.78
CA THR A 73 -23.33 -7.36 3.12
C THR A 73 -22.20 -7.49 4.13
N THR A 74 -22.11 -6.55 5.07
CA THR A 74 -21.04 -6.50 6.08
C THR A 74 -21.59 -6.55 7.50
N ALA A 75 -20.87 -7.23 8.40
CA ALA A 75 -21.10 -7.17 9.84
C ALA A 75 -19.75 -7.06 10.59
N THR A 76 -19.70 -6.26 11.64
CA THR A 76 -18.49 -6.08 12.45
C THR A 76 -18.73 -6.48 13.90
N LYS A 77 -17.73 -7.11 14.50
CA LYS A 77 -17.66 -7.34 15.95
C LYS A 77 -16.64 -6.37 16.52
N VAL A 78 -17.06 -5.57 17.49
CA VAL A 78 -16.20 -4.65 18.23
C VAL A 78 -16.12 -5.06 19.70
N ASN A 79 -15.05 -4.67 20.39
CA ASN A 79 -14.97 -4.78 21.85
C ASN A 79 -15.74 -3.62 22.53
N ASN A 80 -15.71 -3.58 23.86
CA ASN A 80 -16.37 -2.53 24.65
C ASN A 80 -15.84 -1.11 24.40
N GLU A 81 -14.66 -0.98 23.80
CA GLU A 81 -14.02 0.30 23.46
C GLU A 81 -14.29 0.70 21.99
N GLY A 82 -15.08 -0.09 21.25
CA GLY A 82 -15.35 0.15 19.83
C GLY A 82 -14.21 -0.30 18.89
N THR A 83 -13.19 -0.98 19.40
CA THR A 83 -12.10 -1.52 18.59
C THR A 83 -12.56 -2.77 17.85
N LEU A 84 -12.31 -2.80 16.54
CA LEU A 84 -12.67 -3.91 15.65
C LEU A 84 -11.94 -5.20 16.03
N GLN A 85 -12.71 -6.25 16.34
CA GLN A 85 -12.20 -7.61 16.62
C GLN A 85 -12.42 -8.58 15.46
N ALA A 86 -13.53 -8.44 14.73
CA ALA A 86 -13.81 -9.25 13.55
C ALA A 86 -14.62 -8.48 12.51
N LEU A 87 -14.38 -8.81 11.24
CA LEU A 87 -15.08 -8.29 10.07
C LEU A 87 -15.62 -9.48 9.29
N PHE A 88 -16.93 -9.54 9.11
CA PHE A 88 -17.64 -10.52 8.30
C PHE A 88 -18.20 -9.81 7.08
N PHE A 89 -18.03 -10.41 5.90
CA PHE A 89 -18.61 -9.89 4.68
C PHE A 89 -18.94 -11.02 3.72
N CYS A 90 -20.01 -10.87 2.97
CA CYS A 90 -20.37 -11.77 1.88
C CYS A 90 -20.89 -11.00 0.67
N HIS A 91 -20.62 -11.57 -0.51
CA HIS A 91 -21.30 -11.23 -1.76
C HIS A 91 -22.46 -12.22 -1.93
N ALA A 92 -23.58 -11.76 -2.47
CA ALA A 92 -24.78 -12.60 -2.65
C ALA A 92 -24.65 -13.51 -3.87
#